data_AF-A0AAW0A441-F1
#
_entry.id   AF-A0AAW0A441-F1
#
_cell.length_a   1.000
_cell.length_b   1.000
_cell.length_c   1.000
_cell.angle_alpha   90.00
_cell.angle_beta   90.00
_cell.angle_gamma   90.00
#
_symmetry.space_group_name_H-M   'P 1'
#
loop_
_entity.id
_entity.type
_entity.pdbx_description
1 polymer ?
#
loop_
_entity_poly.entity_id
_entity_poly.type
_entity_poly.pdbx_seq_one_letter_code
_entity_poly.pdbx_strand_id
1 'polypeptide(L)'
;LEDHYINSCFHPTCTICDVGFKDDTALNEVGAWFSCAIKTQQHSIYVHASLRCTICKFQFRTNVELKLHFNLSMFHPNCPTCGHGCPDDSTLEKIIRVTISPVHDSK
;
A
#
# COMPACT_ATOMS: atom_id res chain seq x y z
N LEU A 1 -3.72 -9.78 27.65
CA LEU A 1 -4.24 -8.42 27.42
C LEU A 1 -4.21 -8.03 25.94
N GLU A 2 -3.21 -8.49 25.17
CA GLU A 2 -3.06 -8.19 23.73
C GLU A 2 -4.07 -8.90 22.81
N ASP A 3 -4.48 -10.14 23.14
CA ASP A 3 -5.38 -10.96 22.29
C ASP A 3 -6.79 -10.36 22.12
N HIS A 4 -7.26 -9.57 23.09
CA HIS A 4 -8.56 -8.90 23.05
C HIS A 4 -8.67 -7.89 21.90
N TYR A 5 -7.57 -7.26 21.49
CA TYR A 5 -7.58 -6.24 20.44
C TYR A 5 -7.79 -6.82 19.03
N ILE A 6 -7.58 -8.13 18.86
CA ILE A 6 -7.72 -8.82 17.57
C ILE A 6 -9.07 -9.54 17.49
N ASN A 7 -9.55 -10.08 18.62
CA ASN A 7 -10.75 -10.92 18.67
C ASN A 7 -12.04 -10.19 19.05
N SER A 8 -11.95 -8.95 19.52
CA SER A 8 -13.13 -8.14 19.87
C SER A 8 -13.61 -7.34 18.66
N CYS A 9 -14.89 -7.46 18.32
CA CYS A 9 -15.52 -6.69 17.23
C CYS A 9 -15.60 -5.17 17.48
N PHE A 10 -15.14 -4.72 18.64
CA PHE A 10 -15.13 -3.32 19.05
C PHE A 10 -13.79 -2.61 18.79
N HIS A 11 -12.75 -3.31 18.29
CA HIS A 11 -11.44 -2.71 17.99
C HIS A 11 -11.11 -2.77 16.49
N PRO A 12 -10.54 -1.70 15.90
CA PRO A 12 -10.01 -1.77 14.54
C PRO A 12 -8.86 -2.77 14.47
N THR A 13 -8.84 -3.56 13.40
CA THR A 13 -7.71 -4.39 13.00
C THR A 13 -7.17 -3.94 11.65
N CYS A 14 -5.86 -4.06 11.46
CA CYS A 14 -5.25 -3.85 10.16
C CYS A 14 -5.56 -5.04 9.24
N THR A 15 -6.21 -4.79 8.10
CA THR A 15 -6.56 -5.84 7.13
C THR A 15 -5.38 -6.38 6.31
N ILE A 16 -4.18 -5.85 6.56
CA ILE A 16 -2.92 -6.22 5.89
C ILE A 16 -2.00 -7.01 6.84
N CYS A 17 -1.98 -6.71 8.14
CA CYS A 17 -1.06 -7.36 9.09
C CYS A 17 -1.67 -7.80 10.42
N ASP A 18 -3.00 -7.88 10.52
CA ASP A 18 -3.77 -8.42 11.67
C ASP A 18 -3.42 -7.78 13.03
N VAL A 19 -2.80 -6.59 13.02
CA VAL A 19 -2.55 -5.81 14.23
C VAL A 19 -3.85 -5.16 14.70
N GLY A 20 -4.25 -5.47 15.93
CA GLY A 20 -5.37 -4.81 16.63
C GLY A 20 -4.92 -3.54 17.34
N PHE A 21 -5.71 -2.47 17.25
CA PHE A 21 -5.41 -1.19 17.92
C PHE A 21 -6.27 -1.03 19.17
N LYS A 22 -5.63 -0.62 20.28
CA LYS A 22 -6.35 -0.21 21.49
C LYS A 22 -7.00 1.16 21.23
N ASP A 23 -8.33 1.21 21.30
CA ASP A 23 -9.07 2.48 21.35
C ASP A 23 -8.53 3.36 22.47
N ASP A 24 -7.80 4.41 22.12
CA ASP A 24 -7.35 5.43 23.08
C ASP A 24 -7.70 6.81 22.54
N THR A 25 -8.98 7.13 22.79
CA THR A 25 -9.62 8.39 23.15
C THR A 25 -9.02 9.69 22.63
N ALA A 26 -9.58 10.19 21.53
CA ALA A 26 -9.94 11.60 21.36
C ALA A 26 -10.89 11.74 20.16
N LEU A 27 -12.19 11.57 20.36
CA LEU A 27 -13.26 12.11 19.50
C LEU A 27 -14.59 11.91 20.23
N ASN A 28 -14.83 12.74 21.25
CA ASN A 28 -16.10 12.78 21.99
C ASN A 28 -17.21 13.51 21.22
N GLU A 29 -16.97 14.01 20.01
CA GLU A 29 -18.00 14.72 19.25
C GLU A 29 -17.95 14.23 17.80
N VAL A 30 -19.11 13.81 17.29
CA VAL A 30 -19.39 13.27 15.95
C VAL A 30 -18.96 11.82 15.64
N GLY A 31 -19.81 10.86 16.02
CA GLY A 31 -19.94 9.57 15.32
C GLY A 31 -18.76 8.60 15.44
N ALA A 32 -18.77 7.78 16.50
CA ALA A 32 -17.80 6.70 16.77
C ALA A 32 -17.65 5.65 15.65
N TRP A 33 -18.46 5.67 14.59
CA TRP A 33 -18.28 4.87 13.38
C TRP A 33 -17.08 5.33 12.53
N PHE A 34 -16.71 6.61 12.57
CA PHE A 34 -15.65 7.17 11.73
C PHE A 34 -14.26 7.22 12.39
N SER A 35 -14.20 7.21 13.72
CA SER A 35 -12.94 7.31 14.48
C SER A 35 -12.00 6.10 14.29
N CYS A 36 -12.58 4.95 13.95
CA CYS A 36 -11.92 3.67 13.72
C CYS A 36 -11.11 3.63 12.39
N ALA A 37 -11.54 4.40 11.38
CA ALA A 37 -10.94 4.42 10.05
C ALA A 37 -9.65 5.28 9.96
N ILE A 38 -9.50 6.29 10.82
CA ILE A 38 -8.39 7.25 10.72
C ILE A 38 -7.07 6.62 11.21
N LYS A 39 -7.10 5.85 12.31
CA LYS A 39 -5.87 5.21 12.84
C LYS A 39 -5.38 4.04 11.97
N THR A 40 -6.30 3.26 11.42
CA THR A 40 -5.96 2.22 10.43
C THR A 40 -5.37 2.84 9.16
N GLN A 41 -5.89 3.98 8.70
CA GLN A 41 -5.33 4.71 7.57
C GLN A 41 -3.93 5.25 7.86
N GLN A 42 -3.70 5.85 9.03
CA GLN A 42 -2.38 6.37 9.38
C GLN A 42 -1.34 5.26 9.56
N HIS A 43 -1.69 4.17 10.24
CA HIS A 43 -0.87 2.96 10.30
C HIS A 43 -0.53 2.45 8.89
N SER A 44 -1.53 2.35 8.01
CA SER A 44 -1.31 1.88 6.64
C SER A 44 -0.35 2.77 5.85
N ILE A 45 -0.42 4.09 6.02
CA ILE A 45 0.47 5.03 5.33
C ILE A 45 1.92 4.91 5.80
N TYR A 46 2.17 4.65 7.08
CA TYR A 46 3.53 4.58 7.63
C TYR A 46 4.13 3.18 7.60
N VAL A 47 3.34 2.15 7.94
CA VAL A 47 3.79 0.75 8.06
C VAL A 47 3.70 0.02 6.71
N HIS A 48 2.66 0.28 5.93
CA HIS A 48 2.44 -0.32 4.61
C HIS A 48 2.70 0.66 3.46
N ALA A 49 3.57 1.65 3.67
CA ALA A 49 3.95 2.63 2.66
C ALA A 49 4.44 1.97 1.35
N SER A 50 5.14 0.84 1.46
CA SER A 50 5.66 0.07 0.34
C SER A 50 4.59 -0.63 -0.50
N LEU A 51 3.40 -0.83 0.06
CA LEU A 51 2.25 -1.47 -0.60
C LEU A 51 1.26 -0.44 -1.18
N ARG A 52 1.66 0.83 -1.23
CA ARG A 52 0.80 1.94 -1.65
C ARG A 52 1.28 2.51 -2.98
N CYS A 53 0.36 2.70 -3.92
CA CYS A 53 0.64 3.50 -5.10
C CYS A 53 0.69 4.98 -4.72
N THR A 54 1.82 5.64 -4.95
CA THR A 54 2.02 7.05 -4.60
C THR A 54 1.26 8.01 -5.51
N ILE A 55 0.94 7.60 -6.74
CA ILE A 55 0.19 8.40 -7.71
C ILE A 55 -1.32 8.24 -7.49
N CYS A 56 -1.83 7.01 -7.53
CA CYS A 56 -3.25 6.72 -7.32
C CYS A 56 -3.70 6.80 -5.86
N LYS A 57 -2.76 6.91 -4.91
CA LYS A 57 -3.00 6.91 -3.47
C LYS A 57 -3.74 5.67 -2.95
N PHE A 58 -3.77 4.60 -3.75
CA PHE A 58 -4.43 3.34 -3.41
C PHE A 58 -3.50 2.42 -2.62
N GLN A 59 -4.05 1.71 -1.65
CA GLN A 59 -3.33 0.78 -0.79
C GLN A 59 -3.66 -0.66 -1.19
N PHE A 60 -2.64 -1.49 -1.35
CA PHE A 60 -2.79 -2.91 -1.67
C PHE A 60 -2.41 -3.77 -0.47
N ARG A 61 -2.90 -5.01 -0.44
CA ARG A 61 -2.57 -5.96 0.63
C ARG A 61 -1.24 -6.63 0.38
N THR A 62 -0.87 -6.81 -0.89
CA THR A 62 0.37 -7.49 -1.28
C THR A 62 1.15 -6.73 -2.34
N ASN A 63 2.45 -6.98 -2.39
CA ASN A 63 3.33 -6.46 -3.45
C ASN A 63 2.93 -6.99 -4.82
N VAL A 64 2.34 -8.19 -4.88
CA VAL A 64 1.87 -8.79 -6.15
C VAL A 64 0.72 -7.98 -6.72
N GLU A 65 -0.26 -7.62 -5.88
CA GLU A 65 -1.38 -6.78 -6.31
C GLU A 65 -0.92 -5.37 -6.71
N LEU A 66 0.02 -4.77 -5.98
CA LEU A 66 0.58 -3.47 -6.35
C LEU A 66 1.31 -3.53 -7.72
N LYS A 67 2.11 -4.58 -7.96
CA LYS A 67 2.77 -4.78 -9.27
C LYS A 67 1.76 -5.01 -10.38
N LEU A 68 0.74 -5.83 -10.14
CA LEU A 68 -0.33 -6.06 -11.10
C LEU A 68 -1.07 -4.76 -11.43
N HIS A 69 -1.31 -3.92 -10.43
CA HIS A 69 -1.87 -2.59 -10.63
C HIS A 69 -1.02 -1.72 -11.55
N PHE A 70 0.31 -1.70 -11.39
CA PHE A 70 1.17 -0.96 -12.32
C PHE A 70 1.15 -1.54 -13.73
N ASN A 71 1.05 -2.86 -13.88
CA ASN A 71 1.03 -3.52 -15.19
C ASN A 71 -0.29 -3.31 -15.94
N LEU A 72 -1.43 -3.28 -15.24
CA LEU A 72 -2.76 -3.20 -15.86
C LEU A 72 -3.32 -1.79 -15.94
N SER A 73 -2.82 -0.85 -15.15
CA SER A 73 -3.34 0.51 -15.11
C SER A 73 -2.89 1.29 -16.34
N MET A 74 -3.86 1.88 -17.04
CA MET A 74 -3.58 2.80 -18.15
C MET A 74 -2.93 4.13 -17.70
N PHE A 75 -2.96 4.43 -16.40
CA PHE A 75 -2.36 5.63 -15.83
C PHE A 75 -0.90 5.41 -15.40
N HIS A 76 -0.40 4.18 -15.54
CA HIS A 76 0.95 3.80 -15.17
C HIS A 76 1.73 3.41 -16.42
N PRO A 77 2.88 4.04 -16.67
CA PRO A 77 3.67 3.69 -17.84
C PRO A 77 4.26 2.29 -17.66
N ASN A 78 4.37 1.55 -18.77
CA ASN A 78 5.06 0.27 -18.79
C ASN A 78 6.39 0.42 -19.52
N CYS A 79 7.39 -0.33 -19.07
CA CYS A 79 8.66 -0.35 -19.74
C CYS A 79 8.52 -1.06 -21.10
N PRO A 80 8.86 -0.40 -22.22
CA PRO A 80 8.75 -1.03 -23.54
C PRO A 80 9.74 -2.18 -23.72
N THR A 81 10.79 -2.26 -22.90
CA THR A 81 11.84 -3.27 -23.01
C THR A 81 11.53 -4.54 -22.21
N CYS A 82 11.04 -4.41 -20.97
CA CYS A 82 10.76 -5.55 -20.09
C CYS A 82 9.28 -5.79 -19.80
N GLY A 83 8.39 -4.90 -20.26
CA GLY A 83 6.94 -4.98 -20.04
C GLY A 83 6.49 -4.67 -18.60
N HIS A 84 7.40 -4.28 -17.71
CA HIS A 84 7.07 -4.02 -16.31
C HIS A 84 6.42 -2.64 -16.13
N GLY A 85 5.30 -2.61 -15.43
CA GLY A 85 4.59 -1.41 -15.04
C GLY A 85 5.32 -0.65 -13.94
N CYS A 86 5.35 0.67 -14.11
CA CYS A 86 6.06 1.59 -13.23
C CYS A 86 5.08 2.61 -12.66
N PRO A 87 5.34 3.17 -11.47
CA PRO A 87 4.46 4.16 -10.86
C PRO A 87 4.34 5.44 -11.70
N ASP A 88 5.41 5.88 -12.35
CA ASP A 88 5.47 7.15 -13.07
C ASP A 88 6.60 7.14 -14.12
N ASP A 89 6.56 8.11 -15.04
CA ASP A 89 7.53 8.25 -16.12
C ASP A 89 8.96 8.49 -15.63
N SER A 90 9.15 9.20 -14.51
CA SER A 90 10.50 9.44 -13.96
C SER A 90 11.13 8.14 -13.44
N THR A 91 10.32 7.25 -12.86
CA THR A 91 10.74 5.91 -12.48
C THR A 91 11.05 5.05 -13.71
N LEU A 92 10.21 5.14 -14.74
CA LEU A 92 10.46 4.46 -16.01
C LEU A 92 11.76 4.94 -16.68
N GLU A 93 12.03 6.24 -16.74
CA GLU A 93 13.27 6.79 -17.30
C GLU A 93 14.50 6.24 -16.58
N LYS A 94 14.45 6.10 -15.25
CA LYS A 94 15.55 5.50 -14.48
C LYS A 94 15.73 4.03 -14.84
N ILE A 95 14.64 3.27 -14.95
CA ILE A 95 14.68 1.86 -15.35
C ILE A 95 15.29 1.74 -16.75
N ILE A 96 14.82 2.52 -17.72
CA ILE A 96 15.35 2.54 -19.09
C ILE A 96 16.84 2.87 -19.08
N ARG A 97 17.25 3.95 -18.40
CA ARG A 97 18.66 4.38 -18.30
C ARG A 97 19.58 3.32 -17.69
N VAL A 98 19.07 2.50 -16.76
CA VAL A 98 19.83 1.41 -16.13
C VAL A 98 19.82 0.14 -17.00
N THR A 99 18.70 -0.18 -17.67
CA THR A 99 18.53 -1.38 -18.51
C THR A 99 19.32 -1.41 -19.81
N ILE A 100 19.93 -0.28 -20.22
CA ILE A 100 20.86 -0.26 -21.36
C ILE A 100 22.23 -0.92 -21.02
N SER A 101 22.41 -1.39 -19.78
CA SER A 101 23.47 -2.33 -19.39
C SER A 101 22.89 -3.73 -19.10
N PRO A 102 23.59 -4.82 -19.47
CA PRO A 102 23.03 -6.15 -19.72
C PRO A 102 22.72 -6.98 -18.46
N VAL A 103 22.07 -6.37 -17.45
CA VAL A 103 21.69 -7.06 -16.21
C VAL A 103 20.17 -7.05 -16.08
N HIS A 104 19.51 -7.76 -16.98
CA HIS A 104 18.23 -8.41 -16.70
C HIS A 104 18.46 -9.91 -16.88
N ASP A 105 19.39 -10.45 -16.11
CA ASP A 105 19.38 -11.87 -15.82
C ASP A 105 18.29 -12.12 -14.79
N SER A 106 17.25 -12.85 -15.21
CA SER A 106 16.73 -14.00 -14.47
C SER A 106 15.48 -14.54 -15.18
N LYS A 107 15.71 -15.59 -15.97
CA LYS A 107 15.10 -16.92 -15.82
C LYS A 107 13.68 -17.03 -15.27
#